data_AF-A0A7J2GYF0-F1
#
_entry.id   AF-A0A7J2GYF0-F1
#
_cell.length_a   1.000
_cell.length_b   1.000
_cell.length_c   1.000
_cell.angle_alpha   90.00
_cell.angle_beta   90.00
_cell.angle_gamma   90.00
#
_symmetry.space_group_name_H-M   'P 1'
#
loop_
_entity.id
_entity.type
_entity.pdbx_description
1 polymer ?
#
loop_
_entity_poly.entity_id
_entity_poly.type
_entity_poly.pdbx_seq_one_letter_code
_entity_poly.pdbx_strand_id
1 'polypeptide(L)'
;MKGYAKKYGDALLSVVVLDGEEKPILNDLKFKGLKGGLPLSFVYEQFHLKNEKFTSKLLRAKVLYDAGFMDMLRKSMKLVEEVRRRFDRYVLCVVLFGSWSRGEATKSSDYDLAVVMDDTDLKEMTRVEAKQKLFGIINSVALEISEKFVIQTYLLTEFWEHVRNANPVIFTLLRDGVPLYDKGLFTPWRLLLKMGKIAPTPEAIESFINSARLLEKQIDSQLEQLVTEQIYYTMLNPSQAVLMLMGVSPAHYGETPALMRRYLVRKGLLPAKCVKWLEEIIKLRKEVEHKGRKVSGKDLDKYWRRAREYLKVVDKLYEKLRREKIRKELKELDQLFRKSVKEVLREMGYKTSGLSPYQAFKRYLIKGEKIPSNYGNFVDYLMSLKKALKEGRVVTSDEVKKAKSTATDLFNVMTHLVEMRKIKPGKGLRFLYDDKEGELWIIGRTVFIIKDVKHPEKEVLRAKLEKDGSLSEASKSTILELDKVRKRWKGTTYVREKTLRDLERLLGKEIRIEL
;
A
#
# COMPACT_ATOMS: atom_id res chain seq x y z
N MET A 1 -34.76 -13.30 22.65
CA MET A 1 -35.51 -14.33 23.42
C MET A 1 -34.89 -15.72 23.32
N LYS A 2 -34.83 -16.40 22.16
CA LYS A 2 -34.32 -17.79 22.06
C LYS A 2 -32.86 -18.02 22.54
N GLY A 3 -31.96 -17.05 22.37
CA GLY A 3 -30.58 -17.13 22.88
C GLY A 3 -30.41 -16.79 24.36
N TYR A 4 -31.33 -16.00 24.93
CA TYR A 4 -31.30 -15.56 26.34
C TYR A 4 -31.98 -16.61 27.24
N ALA A 5 -33.10 -17.19 26.80
CA ALA A 5 -33.80 -18.28 27.48
C ALA A 5 -32.94 -19.56 27.56
N LYS A 6 -32.07 -19.80 26.56
CA LYS A 6 -31.19 -20.97 26.52
C LYS A 6 -29.99 -20.87 27.50
N LYS A 7 -29.65 -19.66 27.97
CA LYS A 7 -28.50 -19.43 28.87
C LYS A 7 -28.88 -19.51 30.35
N TYR A 8 -30.13 -19.27 30.71
CA TYR A 8 -30.55 -19.09 32.11
C TYR A 8 -31.57 -20.13 32.60
N GLY A 9 -31.89 -21.15 31.80
CA GLY A 9 -32.82 -22.20 32.21
C GLY A 9 -34.24 -21.68 32.39
N ASP A 10 -35.20 -22.58 32.39
CA ASP A 10 -36.60 -22.25 32.63
C ASP A 10 -36.78 -21.61 34.01
N ALA A 11 -37.11 -20.32 34.05
CA ALA A 11 -37.67 -19.67 35.23
C ALA A 11 -38.59 -18.51 34.82
N LEU A 12 -39.74 -18.87 34.25
CA LEU A 12 -40.98 -18.09 34.33
C LEU A 12 -41.54 -18.02 35.78
N LEU A 13 -40.79 -18.49 36.79
CA LEU A 13 -41.21 -18.71 38.17
C LEU A 13 -41.01 -17.51 39.12
N SER A 14 -40.45 -16.40 38.64
CA SER A 14 -40.15 -15.24 39.49
C SER A 14 -40.29 -13.94 38.70
N VAL A 15 -41.52 -13.63 38.34
CA VAL A 15 -41.92 -12.37 37.75
C VAL A 15 -42.46 -11.49 38.88
N VAL A 16 -41.86 -10.33 39.12
CA VAL A 16 -42.48 -9.31 39.99
C VAL A 16 -43.49 -8.55 39.13
N VAL A 17 -44.77 -8.61 39.51
CA VAL A 17 -45.86 -7.91 38.83
C VAL A 17 -46.11 -6.59 39.55
N LEU A 18 -46.07 -5.48 38.82
CA LEU A 18 -46.24 -4.13 39.37
C LEU A 18 -47.53 -3.49 38.86
N ASP A 19 -48.22 -2.75 39.73
CA ASP A 19 -49.54 -2.14 39.41
C ASP A 19 -49.39 -0.89 38.52
N GLY A 20 -49.26 -1.08 37.21
CA GLY A 20 -49.22 0.02 36.22
C GLY A 20 -47.90 0.80 36.12
N GLU A 21 -46.98 0.63 37.07
CA GLU A 21 -45.63 1.24 37.04
C GLU A 21 -44.64 0.55 36.07
N GLU A 22 -45.03 -0.59 35.51
CA GLU A 22 -44.24 -1.32 34.52
C GLU A 22 -44.02 -0.49 33.25
N LYS A 23 -45.05 0.22 32.77
CA LYS A 23 -44.99 0.97 31.50
C LYS A 23 -43.98 2.14 31.55
N PRO A 24 -43.94 3.01 32.57
CA PRO A 24 -42.91 4.04 32.69
C PRO A 24 -41.49 3.50 32.87
N ILE A 25 -41.31 2.41 33.64
CA ILE A 25 -40.00 1.78 33.87
C ILE A 25 -39.48 1.11 32.59
N LEU A 26 -40.35 0.43 31.84
CA LEU A 26 -40.02 -0.26 30.59
C LEU A 26 -39.86 0.73 29.40
N ASN A 27 -40.64 1.82 29.38
CA ASN A 27 -40.55 2.87 28.34
C ASN A 27 -39.28 3.73 28.48
N ASP A 28 -38.87 4.09 29.71
CA ASP A 28 -37.59 4.80 29.97
C ASP A 28 -36.36 4.00 29.51
N LEU A 29 -36.48 2.67 29.41
CA LEU A 29 -35.38 1.73 29.10
C LEU A 29 -35.47 1.10 27.70
N LYS A 30 -36.37 1.61 26.83
CA LYS A 30 -36.59 1.14 25.44
C LYS A 30 -36.96 -0.35 25.28
N PHE A 31 -37.55 -0.99 26.29
CA PHE A 31 -38.00 -2.39 26.20
C PHE A 31 -39.48 -2.47 25.78
N LYS A 32 -39.75 -2.70 24.49
CA LYS A 32 -41.10 -2.97 23.97
C LYS A 32 -41.36 -4.48 23.94
N GLY A 33 -42.02 -5.04 24.97
CA GLY A 33 -42.52 -6.42 24.83
C GLY A 33 -42.85 -7.25 26.07
N LEU A 34 -42.67 -6.75 27.30
CA LEU A 34 -43.08 -7.52 28.49
C LEU A 34 -44.54 -7.19 28.85
N LYS A 35 -45.42 -8.19 28.81
CA LYS A 35 -46.77 -8.14 29.37
C LYS A 35 -46.73 -8.85 30.73
N GLY A 36 -46.79 -8.10 31.84
CA GLY A 36 -47.10 -8.64 33.16
C GLY A 36 -45.92 -8.96 34.08
N GLY A 37 -44.83 -8.18 34.04
CA GLY A 37 -43.82 -8.14 35.10
C GLY A 37 -42.34 -8.28 34.68
N LEU A 38 -41.44 -8.17 35.67
CA LEU A 38 -39.98 -8.08 35.49
C LEU A 38 -39.25 -9.41 35.80
N PRO A 39 -38.44 -9.95 34.87
CA PRO A 39 -37.57 -11.10 35.16
C PRO A 39 -36.47 -10.74 36.18
N LEU A 40 -36.19 -11.61 37.15
CA LEU A 40 -35.13 -11.38 38.15
C LEU A 40 -33.75 -11.14 37.52
N SER A 41 -33.42 -11.85 36.44
CA SER A 41 -32.15 -11.66 35.72
C SER A 41 -31.99 -10.23 35.21
N PHE A 42 -33.09 -9.61 34.75
CA PHE A 42 -33.10 -8.23 34.31
C PHE A 42 -32.94 -7.27 35.51
N VAL A 43 -33.63 -7.54 36.62
CA VAL A 43 -33.50 -6.77 37.86
C VAL A 43 -32.05 -6.77 38.34
N TYR A 44 -31.42 -7.94 38.44
CA TYR A 44 -30.02 -8.08 38.85
C TYR A 44 -29.03 -7.43 37.88
N GLU A 45 -29.31 -7.45 36.58
CA GLU A 45 -28.53 -6.71 35.59
C GLU A 45 -28.51 -5.20 35.89
N GLN A 46 -29.64 -4.62 36.32
CA GLN A 46 -29.69 -3.20 36.67
C GLN A 46 -28.81 -2.87 37.89
N PHE A 47 -28.70 -3.78 38.87
CA PHE A 47 -27.76 -3.64 39.98
C PHE A 47 -26.30 -3.69 39.52
N HIS A 48 -25.96 -4.62 38.62
CA HIS A 48 -24.60 -4.66 38.03
C HIS A 48 -24.25 -3.40 37.22
N LEU A 49 -25.23 -2.79 36.58
CA LEU A 49 -25.09 -1.54 35.85
C LEU A 49 -25.13 -0.30 36.77
N LYS A 50 -25.30 -0.48 38.08
CA LYS A 50 -25.46 0.60 39.07
C LYS A 50 -26.57 1.59 38.69
N ASN A 51 -27.68 1.09 38.15
CA ASN A 51 -28.79 1.92 37.70
C ASN A 51 -29.65 2.37 38.89
N GLU A 52 -29.19 3.40 39.61
CA GLU A 52 -29.84 3.92 40.82
C GLU A 52 -31.29 4.37 40.57
N LYS A 53 -31.56 4.97 39.40
CA LYS A 53 -32.91 5.40 39.01
C LYS A 53 -33.85 4.20 38.93
N PHE A 54 -33.40 3.10 38.34
CA PHE A 54 -34.20 1.87 38.28
C PHE A 54 -34.41 1.29 39.68
N THR A 55 -33.35 1.12 40.46
CA THR A 55 -33.41 0.53 41.81
C THR A 55 -34.36 1.32 42.71
N SER A 56 -34.27 2.66 42.70
CA SER A 56 -35.15 3.53 43.50
C SER A 56 -36.62 3.40 43.10
N LYS A 57 -36.93 3.38 41.80
CA LYS A 57 -38.29 3.14 41.30
C LYS A 57 -38.81 1.76 41.71
N LEU A 58 -37.99 0.71 41.51
CA LEU A 58 -38.36 -0.66 41.84
C LEU A 58 -38.72 -0.83 43.33
N LEU A 59 -37.95 -0.23 44.24
CA LEU A 59 -38.19 -0.34 45.68
C LEU A 59 -39.51 0.32 46.12
N ARG A 60 -39.89 1.43 45.47
CA ARG A 60 -41.12 2.19 45.73
C ARG A 60 -42.35 1.63 45.05
N ALA A 61 -42.16 0.80 44.02
CA ALA A 61 -43.25 0.29 43.22
C ALA A 61 -44.25 -0.54 44.03
N LYS A 62 -45.53 -0.41 43.69
CA LYS A 62 -46.60 -1.24 44.24
C LYS A 62 -46.51 -2.65 43.65
N VAL A 63 -46.36 -3.64 44.53
CA VAL A 63 -46.17 -5.05 44.15
C VAL A 63 -47.51 -5.78 44.20
N LEU A 64 -47.93 -6.35 43.07
CA LEU A 64 -49.16 -7.14 42.97
C LEU A 64 -48.93 -8.61 43.35
N TYR A 65 -47.73 -9.14 43.10
CA TYR A 65 -47.33 -10.49 43.47
C TYR A 65 -45.82 -10.56 43.75
N ASP A 66 -45.44 -11.22 44.86
CA ASP A 66 -44.04 -11.48 45.24
C ASP A 66 -43.88 -12.84 45.93
N ALA A 67 -42.84 -13.57 45.54
CA ALA A 67 -42.44 -14.84 46.15
C ALA A 67 -41.48 -14.65 47.35
N GLY A 68 -41.37 -13.42 47.88
CA GLY A 68 -40.45 -13.03 48.96
C GLY A 68 -39.20 -12.28 48.46
N PHE A 69 -39.04 -12.11 47.15
CA PHE A 69 -37.91 -11.43 46.54
C PHE A 69 -37.91 -9.93 46.87
N MET A 70 -39.07 -9.27 46.78
CA MET A 70 -39.19 -7.84 47.09
C MET A 70 -39.04 -7.57 48.59
N ASP A 71 -39.51 -8.48 49.45
CA ASP A 71 -39.23 -8.41 50.89
C ASP A 71 -37.72 -8.50 51.17
N MET A 72 -37.06 -9.53 50.65
CA MET A 72 -35.61 -9.72 50.74
C MET A 72 -34.86 -8.49 50.23
N LEU A 73 -35.21 -7.99 49.05
CA LEU A 73 -34.54 -6.86 48.42
C LEU A 73 -34.70 -5.56 49.22
N ARG A 74 -35.93 -5.25 49.68
CA ARG A 74 -36.20 -4.05 50.50
C ARG A 74 -35.44 -4.10 51.81
N LYS A 75 -35.46 -5.23 52.51
CA LYS A 75 -34.70 -5.42 53.76
C LYS A 75 -33.20 -5.30 53.53
N SER A 76 -32.70 -5.92 52.46
CA SER A 76 -31.28 -5.85 52.11
C SER A 76 -30.83 -4.42 51.80
N MET A 77 -31.65 -3.65 51.08
CA MET A 77 -31.38 -2.24 50.82
C MET A 77 -31.45 -1.37 52.08
N LYS A 78 -32.36 -1.67 53.02
CA LYS A 78 -32.37 -1.02 54.34
C LYS A 78 -31.09 -1.32 55.13
N LEU A 79 -30.58 -2.56 55.08
CA LEU A 79 -29.30 -2.93 55.69
C LEU A 79 -28.14 -2.17 55.03
N VAL A 80 -28.13 -2.06 53.69
CA VAL A 80 -27.16 -1.25 52.96
C VAL A 80 -27.17 0.20 53.44
N GLU A 81 -28.34 0.82 53.61
CA GLU A 81 -28.48 2.19 54.10
C GLU A 81 -27.90 2.35 55.52
N GLU A 82 -28.22 1.45 56.46
CA GLU A 82 -27.72 1.52 57.84
C GLU A 82 -26.20 1.27 57.93
N VAL A 83 -25.67 0.29 57.18
CA VAL A 83 -24.23 0.01 57.12
C VAL A 83 -23.48 1.21 56.55
N ARG A 84 -23.99 1.81 55.47
CA ARG A 84 -23.41 3.03 54.88
C ARG A 84 -23.47 4.21 55.83
N ARG A 85 -24.58 4.40 56.54
CA ARG A 85 -24.72 5.51 57.51
C ARG A 85 -23.70 5.41 58.64
N ARG A 86 -23.40 4.19 59.11
CA ARG A 86 -22.47 3.94 60.22
C ARG A 86 -20.99 3.93 59.80
N PHE A 87 -20.70 3.41 58.61
CA PHE A 87 -19.32 3.13 58.19
C PHE A 87 -18.91 3.86 56.91
N ASP A 88 -19.70 4.83 56.45
CA ASP A 88 -19.55 5.67 55.25
C ASP A 88 -18.34 5.35 54.36
N ARG A 89 -17.15 5.88 54.70
CA ARG A 89 -15.94 5.76 53.87
C ARG A 89 -15.36 4.34 53.82
N TYR A 90 -15.56 3.54 54.87
CA TYR A 90 -14.98 2.21 55.04
C TYR A 90 -15.76 1.09 54.37
N VAL A 91 -17.08 1.20 54.19
CA VAL A 91 -17.82 0.15 53.43
C VAL A 91 -17.52 0.28 51.94
N LEU A 92 -16.99 -0.78 51.32
CA LEU A 92 -16.60 -0.81 49.91
C LEU A 92 -17.68 -1.43 49.04
N CYS A 93 -18.25 -2.56 49.46
CA CYS A 93 -19.38 -3.15 48.77
C CYS A 93 -20.25 -3.99 49.71
N VAL A 94 -21.52 -4.09 49.35
CA VAL A 94 -22.50 -5.00 49.94
C VAL A 94 -23.09 -5.81 48.79
N VAL A 95 -22.93 -7.13 48.85
CA VAL A 95 -23.24 -8.04 47.76
C VAL A 95 -24.23 -9.08 48.24
N LEU A 96 -25.40 -9.13 47.62
CA LEU A 96 -26.35 -10.23 47.79
C LEU A 96 -25.81 -11.46 47.07
N PHE A 97 -25.83 -12.61 47.73
CA PHE A 97 -25.41 -13.87 47.09
C PHE A 97 -26.32 -15.02 47.53
N GLY A 98 -25.87 -16.25 47.31
CA GLY A 98 -26.61 -17.43 47.76
C GLY A 98 -27.83 -17.76 46.89
N SER A 99 -28.81 -18.41 47.52
CA SER A 99 -29.97 -18.96 46.81
C SER A 99 -30.80 -17.88 46.10
N TRP A 100 -30.91 -16.68 46.69
CA TRP A 100 -31.64 -15.56 46.10
C TRP A 100 -30.97 -15.09 44.81
N SER A 101 -29.65 -14.88 44.81
CA SER A 101 -28.95 -14.39 43.62
C SER A 101 -28.91 -15.41 42.47
N ARG A 102 -28.99 -16.71 42.78
CA ARG A 102 -29.11 -17.79 41.79
C ARG A 102 -30.54 -18.07 41.31
N GLY A 103 -31.56 -17.48 41.94
CA GLY A 103 -32.97 -17.74 41.62
C GLY A 103 -33.50 -19.08 42.14
N GLU A 104 -32.82 -19.67 43.12
CA GLU A 104 -33.15 -20.96 43.74
C GLU A 104 -33.86 -20.81 45.10
N ALA A 105 -34.07 -19.57 45.54
CA ALA A 105 -34.63 -19.27 46.85
C ALA A 105 -36.14 -19.56 46.96
N THR A 106 -36.54 -19.89 48.18
CA THR A 106 -37.94 -20.03 48.61
C THR A 106 -38.28 -18.96 49.66
N LYS A 107 -39.55 -18.82 50.04
CA LYS A 107 -39.97 -17.87 51.07
C LYS A 107 -39.28 -18.06 52.42
N SER A 108 -38.83 -19.27 52.74
CA SER A 108 -38.10 -19.59 53.98
C SER A 108 -36.58 -19.46 53.86
N SER A 109 -36.05 -19.17 52.67
CA SER A 109 -34.60 -19.06 52.46
C SER A 109 -34.01 -17.83 53.14
N ASP A 110 -32.79 -18.00 53.66
CA ASP A 110 -31.99 -16.95 54.29
C ASP A 110 -31.58 -15.85 53.31
N TYR A 111 -31.26 -14.68 53.85
CA TYR A 111 -30.78 -13.52 53.11
C TYR A 111 -29.26 -13.45 53.27
N ASP A 112 -28.53 -14.08 52.34
CA ASP A 112 -27.07 -14.13 52.33
C ASP A 112 -26.47 -12.83 51.76
N LEU A 113 -25.76 -12.07 52.58
CA LEU A 113 -25.04 -10.87 52.14
C LEU A 113 -23.58 -10.88 52.56
N ALA A 114 -22.70 -10.46 51.65
CA ALA A 114 -21.31 -10.20 51.94
C ALA A 114 -21.09 -8.68 52.06
N VAL A 115 -20.42 -8.24 53.13
CA VAL A 115 -20.02 -6.85 53.34
C VAL A 115 -18.50 -6.79 53.32
N VAL A 116 -17.93 -6.01 52.41
CA VAL A 116 -16.47 -5.81 52.32
C VAL A 116 -16.12 -4.42 52.86
N MET A 117 -15.22 -4.39 53.83
CA MET A 117 -14.77 -3.20 54.55
C MET A 117 -13.32 -2.88 54.24
N ASP A 118 -13.00 -1.62 53.99
CA ASP A 118 -11.64 -1.13 53.81
C ASP A 118 -10.90 -1.15 55.15
N ASP A 119 -9.80 -1.90 55.21
CA ASP A 119 -8.93 -2.04 56.38
C ASP A 119 -7.50 -1.55 56.09
N THR A 120 -7.30 -0.83 54.98
CA THR A 120 -5.96 -0.46 54.49
C THR A 120 -5.27 0.60 55.34
N ASP A 121 -6.04 1.42 56.06
CA ASP A 121 -5.55 2.47 56.96
C ASP A 121 -5.57 2.08 58.45
N LEU A 122 -5.92 0.82 58.77
CA LEU A 122 -6.03 0.31 60.14
C LEU A 122 -4.66 0.29 60.85
N LYS A 123 -4.54 1.05 61.95
CA LYS A 123 -3.30 1.18 62.75
C LYS A 123 -3.43 0.79 64.22
N GLU A 124 -4.61 0.95 64.81
CA GLU A 124 -4.80 0.92 66.27
C GLU A 124 -5.15 -0.46 66.84
N MET A 125 -5.70 -1.35 66.01
CA MET A 125 -6.07 -2.71 66.43
C MET A 125 -5.69 -3.72 65.36
N THR A 126 -5.68 -5.00 65.74
CA THR A 126 -5.40 -6.07 64.79
C THR A 126 -6.57 -6.24 63.81
N ARG A 127 -6.28 -6.76 62.60
CA ARG A 127 -7.30 -7.08 61.59
C ARG A 127 -8.34 -8.07 62.11
N VAL A 128 -7.94 -9.01 62.96
CA VAL A 128 -8.84 -9.99 63.58
C VAL A 128 -9.85 -9.29 64.50
N GLU A 129 -9.37 -8.41 65.38
CA GLU A 129 -10.23 -7.63 66.28
C GLU A 129 -11.15 -6.69 65.52
N ALA A 130 -10.63 -6.01 64.49
CA ALA A 130 -11.43 -5.14 63.63
C ALA A 130 -12.56 -5.93 62.94
N LYS A 131 -12.24 -7.09 62.36
CA LYS A 131 -13.22 -7.97 61.72
C LYS A 131 -14.30 -8.43 62.71
N GLN A 132 -13.92 -8.86 63.91
CA GLN A 132 -14.88 -9.30 64.94
C GLN A 132 -15.80 -8.17 65.40
N LYS A 133 -15.26 -6.96 65.64
CA LYS A 133 -16.07 -5.78 65.99
C LYS A 133 -17.02 -5.39 64.87
N LEU A 134 -16.53 -5.32 63.63
CA LEU A 134 -17.36 -5.01 62.45
C LEU A 134 -18.45 -6.05 62.25
N PHE A 135 -18.12 -7.34 62.38
CA PHE A 135 -19.09 -8.43 62.33
C PHE A 135 -20.17 -8.29 63.41
N GLY A 136 -19.81 -8.01 64.66
CA GLY A 136 -20.77 -7.83 65.75
C GLY A 136 -21.73 -6.66 65.50
N ILE A 137 -21.20 -5.51 65.05
CA ILE A 137 -22.03 -4.33 64.76
C ILE A 137 -22.94 -4.56 63.55
N ILE A 138 -22.43 -5.18 62.48
CA ILE A 138 -23.24 -5.40 61.28
C ILE A 138 -24.33 -6.44 61.53
N ASN A 139 -24.04 -7.51 62.28
CA ASN A 139 -25.05 -8.51 62.62
C ASN A 139 -26.12 -7.99 63.58
N SER A 140 -25.78 -7.12 64.53
CA SER A 140 -26.81 -6.52 65.40
C SER A 140 -27.80 -5.68 64.58
N VAL A 141 -27.29 -4.87 63.65
CA VAL A 141 -28.13 -4.12 62.69
C VAL A 141 -28.96 -5.07 61.81
N ALA A 142 -28.37 -6.16 61.33
CA ALA A 142 -29.09 -7.11 60.50
C ALA A 142 -30.24 -7.76 61.28
N LEU A 143 -30.03 -8.20 62.52
CA LEU A 143 -31.05 -8.81 63.38
C LEU A 143 -32.20 -7.84 63.69
N GLU A 144 -31.92 -6.55 63.90
CA GLU A 144 -32.96 -5.51 64.05
C GLU A 144 -33.86 -5.38 62.82
N ILE A 145 -33.36 -5.70 61.62
CA ILE A 145 -34.11 -5.61 60.36
C ILE A 145 -34.83 -6.92 60.04
N SER A 146 -34.16 -8.06 60.20
CA SER A 146 -34.71 -9.39 59.89
C SER A 146 -33.84 -10.52 60.45
N GLU A 147 -34.48 -11.47 61.13
CA GLU A 147 -33.84 -12.70 61.63
C GLU A 147 -33.29 -13.61 60.54
N LYS A 148 -33.76 -13.43 59.28
CA LYS A 148 -33.30 -14.21 58.11
C LYS A 148 -31.91 -13.81 57.58
N PHE A 149 -31.30 -12.75 58.07
CA PHE A 149 -30.01 -12.30 57.53
C PHE A 149 -28.86 -13.20 57.96
N VAL A 150 -28.04 -13.58 56.98
CA VAL A 150 -26.76 -14.25 57.19
C VAL A 150 -25.67 -13.37 56.57
N ILE A 151 -24.91 -12.69 57.42
CA ILE A 151 -23.91 -11.72 56.96
C ILE A 151 -22.49 -12.27 57.04
N GLN A 152 -21.79 -12.22 55.91
CA GLN A 152 -20.35 -12.48 55.84
C GLN A 152 -19.58 -11.15 55.76
N THR A 153 -18.84 -10.82 56.81
CA THR A 153 -17.99 -9.63 56.83
C THR A 153 -16.58 -9.99 56.38
N TYR A 154 -16.07 -9.28 55.36
CA TYR A 154 -14.71 -9.41 54.85
C TYR A 154 -13.96 -8.08 55.00
N LEU A 155 -12.69 -8.15 55.35
CA LEU A 155 -11.77 -7.03 55.17
C LEU A 155 -11.26 -7.00 53.73
N LEU A 156 -10.93 -5.83 53.18
CA LEU A 156 -10.45 -5.68 51.81
C LEU A 156 -9.19 -6.52 51.57
N THR A 157 -8.23 -6.47 52.50
CA THR A 157 -6.97 -7.23 52.38
C THR A 157 -7.21 -8.74 52.34
N GLU A 158 -8.08 -9.24 53.22
CA GLU A 158 -8.52 -10.64 53.26
C GLU A 158 -9.28 -11.03 51.99
N PHE A 159 -10.20 -10.20 51.54
CA PHE A 159 -10.99 -10.43 50.34
C PHE A 159 -10.09 -10.54 49.10
N TRP A 160 -9.09 -9.67 48.98
CA TRP A 160 -8.06 -9.73 47.95
C TRP A 160 -7.23 -11.03 48.03
N GLU A 161 -6.80 -11.43 49.21
CA GLU A 161 -6.09 -12.71 49.41
C GLU A 161 -6.92 -13.89 48.95
N HIS A 162 -8.20 -13.91 49.29
CA HIS A 162 -9.12 -14.97 48.86
C HIS A 162 -9.32 -15.00 47.34
N VAL A 163 -9.39 -13.85 46.67
CA VAL A 163 -9.42 -13.79 45.20
C VAL A 163 -8.13 -14.34 44.60
N ARG A 164 -6.98 -13.93 45.14
CA ARG A 164 -5.65 -14.36 44.68
C ARG A 164 -5.43 -15.86 44.85
N ASN A 165 -5.91 -16.42 45.97
CA ASN A 165 -5.73 -17.82 46.35
C ASN A 165 -6.88 -18.72 45.86
N ALA A 166 -7.76 -18.22 44.99
CA ALA A 166 -8.87 -18.97 44.43
C ALA A 166 -9.81 -19.61 45.46
N ASN A 167 -10.16 -18.85 46.51
CA ASN A 167 -11.12 -19.30 47.51
C ASN A 167 -12.48 -19.63 46.85
N PRO A 168 -13.02 -20.86 47.00
CA PRO A 168 -14.26 -21.27 46.35
C PRO A 168 -15.47 -20.39 46.69
N VAL A 169 -15.56 -19.89 47.93
CA VAL A 169 -16.65 -19.03 48.39
C VAL A 169 -16.59 -17.68 47.68
N ILE A 170 -15.40 -17.07 47.61
CA ILE A 170 -15.22 -15.77 46.95
C ILE A 170 -15.41 -15.88 45.43
N PHE A 171 -15.01 -16.99 44.82
CA PHE A 171 -15.27 -17.20 43.39
C PHE A 171 -16.76 -17.38 43.09
N THR A 172 -17.49 -18.10 43.95
CA THR A 172 -18.95 -18.20 43.86
C THR A 172 -19.60 -16.84 44.08
N LEU A 173 -19.13 -16.08 45.06
CA LEU A 173 -19.57 -14.72 45.32
C LEU A 173 -19.35 -13.81 44.11
N LEU A 174 -18.16 -13.80 43.50
CA LEU A 174 -17.87 -12.98 42.32
C LEU A 174 -18.69 -13.40 41.09
N ARG A 175 -19.01 -14.69 40.95
CA ARG A 175 -19.78 -15.21 39.80
C ARG A 175 -21.26 -14.85 39.94
N ASP A 176 -21.85 -15.22 41.07
CA ASP A 176 -23.30 -15.26 41.29
C ASP A 176 -23.81 -14.06 42.11
N GLY A 177 -22.91 -13.34 42.78
CA GLY A 177 -23.25 -12.23 43.65
C GLY A 177 -23.74 -11.01 42.87
N VAL A 178 -24.72 -10.32 43.46
CA VAL A 178 -25.35 -9.10 42.95
C VAL A 178 -24.95 -7.93 43.84
N PRO A 179 -24.20 -6.93 43.34
CA PRO A 179 -23.78 -5.79 44.14
C PRO A 179 -24.99 -4.89 44.41
N LEU A 180 -25.47 -4.87 45.65
CA LEU A 180 -26.50 -3.94 46.10
C LEU A 180 -25.89 -2.55 46.37
N TYR A 181 -24.61 -2.55 46.77
CA TYR A 181 -23.78 -1.37 46.89
C TYR A 181 -22.35 -1.71 46.48
N ASP A 182 -21.69 -0.86 45.70
CA ASP A 182 -20.31 -1.07 45.29
C ASP A 182 -19.61 0.24 44.93
N LYS A 183 -18.54 0.58 45.65
CA LYS A 183 -17.65 1.72 45.36
C LYS A 183 -16.66 1.45 44.21
N GLY A 184 -16.78 0.32 43.52
CA GLY A 184 -15.92 -0.04 42.40
C GLY A 184 -14.91 -1.13 42.72
N LEU A 185 -15.14 -1.92 43.76
CA LEU A 185 -14.34 -3.09 44.10
C LEU A 185 -14.89 -4.34 43.41
N PHE A 186 -16.17 -4.63 43.63
CA PHE A 186 -16.76 -5.92 43.27
C PHE A 186 -17.04 -6.04 41.77
N THR A 187 -17.63 -5.00 41.17
CA THR A 187 -18.04 -5.05 39.76
C THR A 187 -16.85 -5.27 38.80
N PRO A 188 -15.70 -4.56 38.93
CA PRO A 188 -14.55 -4.81 38.08
C PRO A 188 -13.98 -6.22 38.21
N TRP A 189 -13.87 -6.77 39.43
CA TRP A 189 -13.34 -8.12 39.64
C TRP A 189 -14.26 -9.19 39.07
N ARG A 190 -15.59 -9.01 39.18
CA ARG A 190 -16.55 -9.87 38.50
C ARG A 190 -16.40 -9.83 36.98
N LEU A 191 -16.17 -8.66 36.38
CA LEU A 191 -15.93 -8.55 34.94
C LEU A 191 -14.62 -9.24 34.54
N LEU A 192 -13.55 -9.04 35.31
CA LEU A 192 -12.26 -9.73 35.08
C LEU A 192 -12.41 -11.25 35.17
N LEU A 193 -13.19 -11.76 36.14
CA LEU A 193 -13.52 -13.18 36.24
C LEU A 193 -14.22 -13.66 34.96
N LYS A 194 -15.26 -12.97 34.51
CA LYS A 194 -16.00 -13.31 33.27
C LYS A 194 -15.16 -13.26 32.01
N MET A 195 -14.14 -12.38 31.97
CA MET A 195 -13.17 -12.30 30.88
C MET A 195 -12.09 -13.39 30.95
N GLY A 196 -12.13 -14.26 31.97
CA GLY A 196 -11.11 -15.29 32.20
C GLY A 196 -9.76 -14.72 32.62
N LYS A 197 -9.74 -13.53 33.26
CA LYS A 197 -8.52 -12.87 33.76
C LYS A 197 -8.15 -13.25 35.19
N ILE A 198 -9.06 -13.90 35.92
CA ILE A 198 -8.80 -14.45 37.26
C ILE A 198 -8.61 -15.96 37.11
N ALA A 199 -7.41 -16.45 37.40
CA ALA A 199 -7.10 -17.89 37.35
C ALA A 199 -7.29 -18.53 38.73
N PRO A 200 -7.60 -19.84 38.81
CA PRO A 200 -7.82 -20.79 37.72
C PRO A 200 -9.33 -21.01 37.45
N THR A 201 -10.09 -19.99 37.06
CA THR A 201 -11.53 -20.15 36.86
C THR A 201 -11.85 -20.89 35.53
N PRO A 202 -13.04 -21.52 35.41
CA PRO A 202 -13.48 -22.11 34.14
C PRO A 202 -13.42 -21.16 32.95
N GLU A 203 -13.73 -19.87 33.16
CA GLU A 203 -13.65 -18.83 32.14
C GLU A 203 -12.21 -18.58 31.68
N ALA A 204 -11.23 -18.64 32.59
CA ALA A 204 -9.82 -18.53 32.25
C ALA A 204 -9.34 -19.73 31.42
N ILE A 205 -9.74 -20.95 31.82
CA ILE A 205 -9.45 -22.19 31.07
C ILE A 205 -10.05 -22.12 29.67
N GLU A 206 -11.32 -21.72 29.56
CA GLU A 206 -12.00 -21.58 28.27
C GLU A 206 -11.32 -20.52 27.39
N SER A 207 -10.88 -19.40 27.97
CA SER A 207 -10.15 -18.35 27.27
C SER A 207 -8.84 -18.84 26.65
N PHE A 208 -8.08 -19.68 27.36
CA PHE A 208 -6.87 -20.31 26.82
C PHE A 208 -7.19 -21.25 25.64
N ILE A 209 -8.20 -22.11 25.79
CA ILE A 209 -8.63 -23.03 24.72
C ILE A 209 -9.17 -22.27 23.50
N ASN A 210 -9.97 -21.23 23.71
CA ASN A 210 -10.54 -20.41 22.63
C ASN A 210 -9.44 -19.63 21.89
N SER A 211 -8.40 -19.19 22.62
CA SER A 211 -7.23 -18.56 22.03
C SER A 211 -6.44 -19.56 21.15
N ALA A 212 -6.22 -20.79 21.61
CA ALA A 212 -5.61 -21.84 20.79
C ALA A 212 -6.43 -22.14 19.51
N ARG A 213 -7.75 -22.26 19.61
CA ARG A 213 -8.66 -22.43 18.47
C ARG A 213 -8.64 -21.26 17.48
N LEU A 214 -8.47 -20.03 17.98
CA LEU A 214 -8.34 -18.85 17.12
C LEU A 214 -7.02 -18.88 16.35
N LEU A 215 -5.91 -19.21 17.02
CA LEU A 215 -4.59 -19.36 16.39
C LEU A 215 -4.63 -20.42 15.28
N GLU A 216 -5.30 -21.56 15.50
CA GLU A 216 -5.49 -22.59 14.48
C GLU A 216 -6.20 -22.03 13.23
N LYS A 217 -7.31 -21.30 13.41
CA LYS A 217 -8.02 -20.65 12.29
C LYS A 217 -7.18 -19.60 11.56
N GLN A 218 -6.31 -18.89 12.29
CA GLN A 218 -5.37 -17.94 11.69
C GLN A 218 -4.34 -18.64 10.81
N ILE A 219 -3.84 -19.80 11.23
CA ILE A 219 -2.93 -20.62 10.41
C ILE A 219 -3.61 -21.03 9.09
N ASP A 220 -4.85 -21.53 9.13
CA ASP A 220 -5.61 -21.88 7.92
C ASP A 220 -5.70 -20.69 6.94
N SER A 221 -6.07 -19.50 7.44
CA SER A 221 -6.18 -18.27 6.63
C SER A 221 -4.83 -17.81 6.07
N GLN A 222 -3.76 -17.90 6.86
CA GLN A 222 -2.41 -17.57 6.39
C GLN A 222 -1.92 -18.51 5.29
N LEU A 223 -2.20 -19.82 5.41
CA LEU A 223 -1.87 -20.80 4.36
C LEU A 223 -2.61 -20.48 3.06
N GLU A 224 -3.90 -20.15 3.14
CA GLU A 224 -4.69 -19.74 2.00
C GLU A 224 -4.09 -18.50 1.33
N GLN A 225 -3.84 -17.43 2.09
CA GLN A 225 -3.27 -16.19 1.59
C GLN A 225 -1.93 -16.44 0.87
N LEU A 226 -0.99 -17.15 1.51
CA LEU A 226 0.33 -17.47 0.94
C LEU A 226 0.24 -18.13 -0.42
N VAL A 227 -0.75 -18.99 -0.63
CA VAL A 227 -0.94 -19.70 -1.90
C VAL A 227 -1.70 -18.86 -2.92
N THR A 228 -2.82 -18.26 -2.54
CA THR A 228 -3.72 -17.54 -3.46
C THR A 228 -3.17 -16.20 -3.92
N GLU A 229 -2.31 -15.58 -3.13
CA GLU A 229 -1.74 -14.26 -3.43
C GLU A 229 -0.24 -14.37 -3.70
N GLN A 230 0.57 -14.79 -2.73
CA GLN A 230 2.03 -14.69 -2.84
C GLN A 230 2.59 -15.65 -3.88
N ILE A 231 2.26 -16.94 -3.79
CA ILE A 231 2.74 -17.95 -4.76
C ILE A 231 2.15 -17.70 -6.15
N TYR A 232 0.85 -17.39 -6.21
CA TYR A 232 0.17 -17.05 -7.45
C TYR A 232 0.86 -15.91 -8.21
N TYR A 233 1.07 -14.75 -7.58
CA TYR A 233 1.70 -13.60 -8.25
C TYR A 233 3.20 -13.79 -8.50
N THR A 234 3.89 -14.60 -7.69
CA THR A 234 5.28 -15.01 -7.96
C THR A 234 5.41 -15.72 -9.31
N MET A 235 4.35 -16.41 -9.76
CA MET A 235 4.32 -17.06 -11.07
C MET A 235 3.70 -16.16 -12.14
N LEU A 236 2.59 -15.48 -11.85
CA LEU A 236 1.87 -14.70 -12.86
C LEU A 236 2.66 -13.48 -13.36
N ASN A 237 3.21 -12.68 -12.45
CA ASN A 237 3.87 -11.41 -12.80
C ASN A 237 5.06 -11.57 -13.77
N PRO A 238 6.05 -12.45 -13.51
CA PRO A 238 7.14 -12.64 -14.47
C PRO A 238 6.66 -13.20 -15.81
N SER A 239 5.54 -13.95 -15.83
CA SER A 239 4.92 -14.42 -17.07
C SER A 239 4.43 -13.28 -17.94
N GLN A 240 3.65 -12.37 -17.34
CA GLN A 240 3.12 -11.20 -18.03
C GLN A 240 4.26 -10.27 -18.45
N ALA A 241 5.28 -10.07 -17.60
CA ALA A 241 6.44 -9.25 -17.92
C ALA A 241 7.22 -9.77 -19.15
N VAL A 242 7.45 -11.08 -19.25
CA VAL A 242 8.10 -11.69 -20.41
C VAL A 242 7.25 -11.52 -21.67
N LEU A 243 5.93 -11.69 -21.59
CA LEU A 243 5.02 -11.47 -22.71
C LEU A 243 5.04 -9.99 -23.17
N MET A 244 4.98 -9.04 -22.24
CA MET A 244 5.09 -7.61 -22.52
C MET A 244 6.42 -7.23 -23.16
N LEU A 245 7.52 -7.82 -22.71
CA LEU A 245 8.84 -7.62 -23.29
C LEU A 245 8.88 -8.03 -24.77
N MET A 246 8.12 -9.07 -25.13
CA MET A 246 7.93 -9.56 -26.50
C MET A 246 6.89 -8.76 -27.30
N GLY A 247 6.31 -7.71 -26.74
CA GLY A 247 5.32 -6.85 -27.40
C GLY A 247 3.89 -7.39 -27.36
N VAL A 248 3.60 -8.38 -26.50
CA VAL A 248 2.23 -8.85 -26.26
C VAL A 248 1.60 -7.97 -25.18
N SER A 249 0.42 -7.41 -25.44
CA SER A 249 -0.30 -6.59 -24.45
C SER A 249 -0.55 -7.35 -23.14
N PRO A 250 -0.61 -6.65 -21.99
CA PRO A 250 -0.96 -7.28 -20.71
C PRO A 250 -2.31 -7.98 -20.84
N ALA A 251 -2.30 -9.31 -20.71
CA ALA A 251 -3.49 -10.13 -20.85
C ALA A 251 -4.08 -10.45 -19.47
N HIS A 252 -5.37 -10.76 -19.47
CA HIS A 252 -6.03 -11.27 -18.28
C HIS A 252 -5.34 -12.55 -17.78
N TYR A 253 -5.36 -12.81 -16.46
CA TYR A 253 -4.64 -13.94 -15.86
C TYR A 253 -5.07 -15.30 -16.47
N GLY A 254 -6.33 -15.44 -16.86
CA GLY A 254 -6.86 -16.64 -17.52
C GLY A 254 -6.30 -16.89 -18.92
N GLU A 255 -5.89 -15.85 -19.64
CA GLU A 255 -5.36 -15.93 -21.00
C GLU A 255 -3.84 -16.09 -21.02
N THR A 256 -3.17 -15.68 -19.94
CA THR A 256 -1.71 -15.69 -19.80
C THR A 256 -1.11 -17.07 -20.13
N PRO A 257 -1.62 -18.22 -19.62
CA PRO A 257 -1.09 -19.53 -19.98
C PRO A 257 -1.12 -19.83 -21.48
N ALA A 258 -2.22 -19.51 -22.17
CA ALA A 258 -2.37 -19.75 -23.60
C ALA A 258 -1.36 -18.92 -24.42
N LEU A 259 -1.15 -17.66 -24.02
CA LEU A 259 -0.15 -16.79 -24.63
C LEU A 259 1.27 -17.30 -24.38
N MET A 260 1.59 -17.75 -23.17
CA MET A 260 2.88 -18.36 -22.88
C MET A 260 3.14 -19.60 -23.75
N ARG A 261 2.13 -20.46 -23.96
CA ARG A 261 2.27 -21.61 -24.88
C ARG A 261 2.60 -21.13 -26.30
N ARG A 262 1.84 -20.15 -26.80
CA ARG A 262 1.97 -19.64 -28.16
C ARG A 262 3.31 -18.96 -28.42
N TYR A 263 3.76 -18.09 -27.50
CA TYR A 263 4.91 -17.22 -27.73
C TYR A 263 6.23 -17.76 -27.16
N LEU A 264 6.18 -18.63 -26.14
CA LEU A 264 7.38 -19.10 -25.44
C LEU A 264 7.59 -20.60 -25.66
N VAL A 265 6.60 -21.44 -25.36
CA VAL A 265 6.75 -22.91 -25.43
C VAL A 265 6.90 -23.39 -26.87
N ARG A 266 6.03 -22.97 -27.79
CA ARG A 266 6.12 -23.34 -29.22
C ARG A 266 7.44 -22.91 -29.87
N LYS A 267 8.09 -21.88 -29.33
CA LYS A 267 9.40 -21.40 -29.79
C LYS A 267 10.58 -22.06 -29.08
N GLY A 268 10.33 -23.05 -28.21
CA GLY A 268 11.37 -23.74 -27.43
C GLY A 268 12.05 -22.87 -26.37
N LEU A 269 11.49 -21.70 -26.02
CA LEU A 269 12.09 -20.76 -25.07
C LEU A 269 11.76 -21.09 -23.62
N LEU A 270 10.62 -21.75 -23.38
CA LEU A 270 10.13 -22.10 -22.05
C LEU A 270 9.63 -23.55 -22.03
N PRO A 271 10.00 -24.35 -21.01
CA PRO A 271 9.44 -25.69 -20.82
C PRO A 271 7.92 -25.67 -20.63
N ALA A 272 7.21 -26.61 -21.25
CA ALA A 272 5.74 -26.73 -21.13
C ALA A 272 5.28 -26.93 -19.67
N LYS A 273 6.12 -27.55 -18.82
CA LYS A 273 5.83 -27.76 -17.40
C LYS A 273 5.61 -26.45 -16.63
N CYS A 274 6.29 -25.37 -17.02
CA CYS A 274 6.14 -24.06 -16.39
C CYS A 274 4.70 -23.56 -16.59
N VAL A 275 4.18 -23.63 -17.81
CA VAL A 275 2.80 -23.20 -18.09
C VAL A 275 1.78 -24.07 -17.38
N LYS A 276 2.02 -25.39 -17.31
CA LYS A 276 1.15 -26.30 -16.55
C LYS A 276 1.08 -25.91 -15.06
N TRP A 277 2.21 -25.58 -14.44
CA TRP A 277 2.21 -25.12 -13.04
C TRP A 277 1.45 -23.80 -12.87
N LEU A 278 1.58 -22.88 -13.82
CA LEU A 278 0.84 -21.61 -13.80
C LEU A 278 -0.69 -21.85 -13.87
N GLU A 279 -1.15 -22.74 -14.75
CA GLU A 279 -2.57 -23.12 -14.83
C GLU A 279 -3.07 -23.78 -13.55
N GLU A 280 -2.25 -24.64 -12.94
CA GLU A 280 -2.59 -25.32 -11.69
C GLU A 280 -2.74 -24.32 -10.53
N ILE A 281 -1.87 -23.31 -10.40
CA ILE A 281 -2.02 -22.30 -9.34
C ILE A 281 -3.19 -21.34 -9.61
N ILE A 282 -3.45 -20.96 -10.87
CA ILE A 282 -4.65 -20.18 -11.24
C ILE A 282 -5.92 -20.95 -10.87
N LYS A 283 -5.96 -22.26 -11.17
CA LYS A 283 -7.11 -23.10 -10.84
C LYS A 283 -7.29 -23.23 -9.33
N LEU A 284 -6.21 -23.51 -8.59
CA LEU A 284 -6.25 -23.58 -7.13
C LEU A 284 -6.78 -22.29 -6.51
N ARG A 285 -6.29 -21.12 -6.95
CA ARG A 285 -6.76 -19.82 -6.46
C ARG A 285 -8.27 -19.69 -6.59
N LYS A 286 -8.83 -20.00 -7.76
CA LYS A 286 -10.29 -20.00 -7.98
C LYS A 286 -11.04 -20.99 -7.09
N GLU A 287 -10.47 -22.16 -6.83
CA GLU A 287 -11.08 -23.16 -5.95
C GLU A 287 -11.11 -22.69 -4.48
N VAL A 288 -10.05 -22.02 -4.01
CA VAL A 288 -10.02 -21.45 -2.66
C VAL A 288 -11.02 -20.30 -2.56
N GLU A 289 -10.97 -19.33 -3.48
CA GLU A 289 -11.79 -18.10 -3.43
C GLU A 289 -13.29 -18.37 -3.65
N HIS A 290 -13.66 -19.27 -4.56
CA HIS A 290 -15.06 -19.44 -4.96
C HIS A 290 -15.70 -20.75 -4.50
N LYS A 291 -14.89 -21.77 -4.16
CA LYS A 291 -15.39 -23.11 -3.79
C LYS A 291 -15.06 -23.50 -2.36
N GLY A 292 -14.46 -22.59 -1.58
CA GLY A 292 -14.13 -22.83 -0.17
C GLY A 292 -13.13 -23.98 0.05
N ARG A 293 -12.30 -24.27 -0.95
CA ARG A 293 -11.27 -25.30 -0.81
C ARG A 293 -10.22 -24.83 0.19
N LYS A 294 -10.01 -25.59 1.27
CA LYS A 294 -8.92 -25.35 2.23
C LYS A 294 -7.54 -25.64 1.63
N VAL A 295 -6.54 -24.87 2.06
CA VAL A 295 -5.13 -25.08 1.71
C VAL A 295 -4.41 -25.80 2.84
N SER A 296 -3.72 -26.89 2.51
CA SER A 296 -2.89 -27.63 3.47
C SER A 296 -1.42 -27.20 3.43
N GLY A 297 -0.65 -27.49 4.49
CA GLY A 297 0.81 -27.31 4.46
C GLY A 297 1.51 -28.10 3.34
N LYS A 298 0.94 -29.26 2.93
CA LYS A 298 1.42 -30.04 1.78
C LYS A 298 1.18 -29.31 0.46
N ASP A 299 0.04 -28.63 0.32
CA ASP A 299 -0.23 -27.78 -0.84
C ASP A 299 0.79 -26.63 -0.88
N LEU A 300 1.00 -25.94 0.26
CA LEU A 300 1.98 -24.85 0.36
C LEU A 300 3.37 -25.29 -0.13
N ASP A 301 3.93 -26.38 0.42
CA ASP A 301 5.26 -26.87 0.03
C ASP A 301 5.33 -27.21 -1.46
N LYS A 302 4.31 -27.92 -1.96
CA LYS A 302 4.21 -28.33 -3.37
C LYS A 302 4.22 -27.12 -4.32
N TYR A 303 3.36 -26.13 -4.08
CA TYR A 303 3.24 -24.97 -4.97
C TYR A 303 4.41 -24.01 -4.80
N TRP A 304 4.94 -23.86 -3.58
CA TRP A 304 6.12 -23.03 -3.35
C TRP A 304 7.35 -23.56 -4.08
N ARG A 305 7.62 -24.88 -3.99
CA ARG A 305 8.75 -25.51 -4.70
C ARG A 305 8.67 -25.27 -6.21
N ARG A 306 7.47 -25.44 -6.78
CA ARG A 306 7.21 -25.17 -8.20
C ARG A 306 7.38 -23.71 -8.55
N ALA A 307 6.89 -22.79 -7.74
CA ALA A 307 7.02 -21.36 -7.97
C ALA A 307 8.49 -20.89 -7.91
N ARG A 308 9.30 -21.43 -7.00
CA ARG A 308 10.75 -21.17 -6.96
C ARG A 308 11.47 -21.62 -8.22
N GLU A 309 11.21 -22.85 -8.66
CA GLU A 309 11.80 -23.36 -9.89
C GLU A 309 11.30 -22.58 -11.11
N TYR A 310 10.01 -22.29 -11.15
CA TYR A 310 9.37 -21.48 -12.18
C TYR A 310 10.01 -20.11 -12.31
N LEU A 311 10.11 -19.36 -11.22
CA LEU A 311 10.68 -18.02 -11.19
C LEU A 311 12.13 -18.06 -11.69
N LYS A 312 12.94 -19.02 -11.22
CA LYS A 312 14.32 -19.19 -11.68
C LYS A 312 14.42 -19.41 -13.20
N VAL A 313 13.50 -20.16 -13.80
CA VAL A 313 13.49 -20.41 -15.25
C VAL A 313 13.02 -19.17 -16.02
N VAL A 314 11.93 -18.55 -15.59
CA VAL A 314 11.33 -17.39 -16.29
C VAL A 314 12.21 -16.15 -16.15
N ASP A 315 12.86 -15.94 -15.01
CA ASP A 315 13.78 -14.82 -14.77
C ASP A 315 15.03 -14.90 -15.66
N LYS A 316 15.61 -16.10 -15.81
CA LYS A 316 16.69 -16.34 -16.78
C LYS A 316 16.26 -16.05 -18.22
N LEU A 317 15.03 -16.43 -18.57
CA LEU A 317 14.48 -16.14 -19.89
C LEU A 317 14.26 -14.63 -20.08
N TYR A 318 13.72 -13.95 -19.07
CA TYR A 318 13.54 -12.50 -19.05
C TYR A 318 14.86 -11.78 -19.30
N GLU A 319 15.91 -12.06 -18.53
CA GLU A 319 17.21 -11.41 -18.70
C GLU A 319 17.83 -11.67 -20.07
N LYS A 320 17.68 -12.89 -20.59
CA LYS A 320 18.12 -13.23 -21.95
C LYS A 320 17.42 -12.36 -23.00
N LEU A 321 16.08 -12.33 -22.99
CA LEU A 321 15.29 -11.58 -23.95
C LEU A 321 15.52 -10.06 -23.82
N ARG A 322 15.68 -9.57 -22.58
CA ARG A 322 15.95 -8.17 -22.27
C ARG A 322 17.29 -7.74 -22.86
N ARG A 323 18.34 -8.54 -22.64
CA ARG A 323 19.67 -8.31 -23.21
C ARG A 323 19.66 -8.34 -24.73
N GLU A 324 18.93 -9.27 -25.34
CA GLU A 324 18.78 -9.34 -26.81
C GLU A 324 18.09 -8.11 -27.38
N LYS A 325 17.00 -7.65 -26.75
CA LYS A 325 16.28 -6.43 -27.14
C LYS A 325 17.17 -5.20 -27.05
N ILE A 326 17.84 -4.98 -25.91
CA ILE A 326 18.75 -3.84 -25.72
C ILE A 326 19.89 -3.89 -26.73
N ARG A 327 20.47 -5.08 -26.97
CA ARG A 327 21.52 -5.26 -27.98
C ARG A 327 21.07 -4.86 -29.38
N LYS A 328 19.84 -5.23 -29.77
CA LYS A 328 19.24 -4.85 -31.05
C LYS A 328 19.07 -3.32 -31.13
N GLU A 329 18.49 -2.70 -30.11
CA GLU A 329 18.26 -1.25 -30.07
C GLU A 329 19.57 -0.45 -30.16
N LEU A 330 20.61 -0.84 -29.42
CA LEU A 330 21.91 -0.17 -29.50
C LEU A 330 22.60 -0.41 -30.86
N LYS A 331 22.40 -1.57 -31.49
CA LYS A 331 22.93 -1.85 -32.84
C LYS A 331 22.25 -0.96 -33.88
N GLU A 332 20.94 -0.81 -33.81
CA GLU A 332 20.17 0.07 -34.71
C GLU A 332 20.58 1.54 -34.53
N LEU A 333 20.71 1.99 -33.27
CA LEU A 333 21.19 3.33 -32.95
C LEU A 333 22.60 3.60 -33.51
N ASP A 334 23.50 2.63 -33.36
CA ASP A 334 24.86 2.70 -33.87
C ASP A 334 24.93 2.75 -35.40
N GLN A 335 24.10 1.95 -36.07
CA GLN A 335 23.99 1.95 -37.53
C GLN A 335 23.46 3.29 -38.04
N LEU A 336 22.42 3.82 -37.41
CA LEU A 336 21.85 5.11 -37.75
C LEU A 336 22.88 6.23 -37.56
N PHE A 337 23.56 6.27 -36.41
CA PHE A 337 24.64 7.23 -36.16
C PHE A 337 25.72 7.18 -37.23
N ARG A 338 26.25 5.99 -37.54
CA ARG A 338 27.29 5.83 -38.57
C ARG A 338 26.81 6.29 -39.94
N LYS A 339 25.55 6.03 -40.29
CA LYS A 339 24.95 6.46 -41.57
C LYS A 339 24.84 7.99 -41.60
N SER A 340 24.27 8.61 -40.58
CA SER A 340 24.09 10.06 -40.50
C SER A 340 25.43 10.80 -40.56
N VAL A 341 26.46 10.33 -39.84
CA VAL A 341 27.80 10.94 -39.92
C VAL A 341 28.37 10.86 -41.33
N LYS A 342 28.26 9.71 -42.01
CA LYS A 342 28.76 9.56 -43.39
C LYS A 342 28.04 10.50 -44.36
N GLU A 343 26.73 10.65 -44.19
CA GLU A 343 25.91 11.54 -45.01
C GLU A 343 26.30 13.01 -44.80
N VAL A 344 26.37 13.48 -43.55
CA VAL A 344 26.80 14.85 -43.22
C VAL A 344 28.18 15.15 -43.81
N LEU A 345 29.16 14.25 -43.62
CA LEU A 345 30.51 14.45 -44.14
C LEU A 345 30.56 14.48 -45.66
N ARG A 346 29.75 13.64 -46.33
CA ARG A 346 29.65 13.62 -47.80
C ARG A 346 29.09 14.93 -48.33
N GLU A 347 27.99 15.42 -47.77
CA GLU A 347 27.36 16.67 -48.22
C GLU A 347 28.25 17.89 -47.95
N MET A 348 29.02 17.87 -46.85
CA MET A 348 30.01 18.91 -46.54
C MET A 348 31.30 18.79 -47.37
N GLY A 349 31.47 17.72 -48.15
CA GLY A 349 32.63 17.52 -49.02
C GLY A 349 33.90 17.04 -48.30
N TYR A 350 33.80 16.48 -47.09
CA TYR A 350 34.94 15.89 -46.41
C TYR A 350 35.30 14.52 -46.97
N LYS A 351 36.59 14.31 -47.25
CA LYS A 351 37.15 12.98 -47.51
C LYS A 351 37.43 12.30 -46.17
N THR A 352 36.88 11.11 -45.95
CA THR A 352 37.05 10.38 -44.68
C THR A 352 38.43 9.74 -44.54
N SER A 353 39.20 9.59 -45.62
CA SER A 353 40.61 9.12 -45.62
C SER A 353 40.87 7.89 -44.73
N GLY A 354 39.97 6.90 -44.77
CA GLY A 354 40.09 5.67 -43.97
C GLY A 354 39.67 5.78 -42.50
N LEU A 355 39.28 6.96 -42.02
CA LEU A 355 38.75 7.14 -40.65
C LEU A 355 37.41 6.42 -40.49
N SER A 356 37.23 5.76 -39.34
CA SER A 356 35.91 5.26 -38.95
C SER A 356 34.93 6.44 -38.78
N PRO A 357 33.61 6.21 -38.92
CA PRO A 357 32.61 7.27 -38.71
C PRO A 357 32.75 7.97 -37.34
N TYR A 358 33.16 7.25 -36.29
CA TYR A 358 33.38 7.85 -34.97
C TYR A 358 34.58 8.79 -34.94
N GLN A 359 35.70 8.38 -35.54
CA GLN A 359 36.91 9.21 -35.62
C GLN A 359 36.65 10.43 -36.50
N ALA A 360 35.95 10.24 -37.62
CA ALA A 360 35.58 11.31 -38.53
C ALA A 360 34.61 12.31 -37.86
N PHE A 361 33.64 11.82 -37.08
CA PHE A 361 32.76 12.66 -36.26
C PHE A 361 33.57 13.53 -35.28
N LYS A 362 34.43 12.92 -34.46
CA LYS A 362 35.26 13.66 -33.50
C LYS A 362 36.21 14.64 -34.18
N ARG A 363 36.81 14.27 -35.32
CA ARG A 363 37.79 15.11 -36.04
C ARG A 363 37.15 16.27 -36.78
N TYR A 364 36.14 16.02 -37.60
CA TYR A 364 35.63 17.02 -38.54
C TYR A 364 34.43 17.79 -37.99
N LEU A 365 33.58 17.16 -37.16
CA LEU A 365 32.37 17.80 -36.67
C LEU A 365 32.54 18.40 -35.27
N ILE A 366 33.21 17.69 -34.36
CA ILE A 366 33.46 18.20 -33.00
C ILE A 366 34.68 19.13 -32.97
N LYS A 367 35.89 18.62 -33.29
CA LYS A 367 37.11 19.45 -33.31
C LYS A 367 37.09 20.53 -34.41
N GLY A 368 36.28 20.35 -35.45
CA GLY A 368 36.04 21.37 -36.48
C GLY A 368 34.95 22.38 -36.10
N GLU A 369 34.44 22.33 -34.88
CA GLU A 369 33.46 23.27 -34.30
C GLU A 369 32.16 23.39 -35.11
N LYS A 370 31.79 22.33 -35.83
CA LYS A 370 30.54 22.27 -36.62
C LYS A 370 29.37 21.74 -35.81
N ILE A 371 29.66 21.02 -34.73
CA ILE A 371 28.71 20.48 -33.77
C ILE A 371 29.25 20.82 -32.36
N PRO A 372 28.36 21.23 -31.42
CA PRO A 372 28.76 21.51 -30.05
C PRO A 372 29.57 20.40 -29.37
N SER A 373 30.59 20.78 -28.61
CA SER A 373 31.58 19.86 -28.03
C SER A 373 30.99 18.89 -27.01
N ASN A 374 29.88 19.23 -26.36
CA ASN A 374 29.16 18.36 -25.42
C ASN A 374 28.69 17.03 -26.05
N TYR A 375 28.47 17.00 -27.37
CA TYR A 375 28.15 15.75 -28.10
C TYR A 375 29.37 14.85 -28.32
N GLY A 376 30.59 15.31 -28.06
CA GLY A 376 31.81 14.51 -28.24
C GLY A 376 31.84 13.23 -27.39
N ASN A 377 31.23 13.29 -26.20
CA ASN A 377 31.15 12.17 -25.25
C ASN A 377 30.10 11.11 -25.63
N PHE A 378 29.17 11.44 -26.54
CA PHE A 378 28.11 10.51 -26.96
C PHE A 378 28.67 9.21 -27.54
N VAL A 379 29.72 9.31 -28.36
CA VAL A 379 30.40 8.16 -28.97
C VAL A 379 30.97 7.24 -27.90
N ASP A 380 31.63 7.81 -26.89
CA ASP A 380 32.26 7.03 -25.82
C ASP A 380 31.21 6.36 -24.94
N TYR A 381 30.11 7.05 -24.68
CA TYR A 381 28.95 6.49 -23.98
C TYR A 381 28.29 5.35 -24.75
N LEU A 382 28.00 5.51 -26.04
CA LEU A 382 27.42 4.45 -26.86
C LEU A 382 28.33 3.21 -26.92
N MET A 383 29.64 3.42 -27.02
CA MET A 383 30.62 2.34 -27.03
C MET A 383 30.75 1.64 -25.68
N SER A 384 30.66 2.38 -24.57
CA SER A 384 30.70 1.79 -23.23
C SER A 384 29.49 0.88 -22.98
N LEU A 385 28.29 1.28 -23.40
CA LEU A 385 27.08 0.44 -23.31
C LEU A 385 27.21 -0.84 -24.14
N LYS A 386 27.71 -0.73 -25.38
CA LYS A 386 27.97 -1.89 -26.24
C LYS A 386 29.02 -2.83 -25.65
N LYS A 387 30.04 -2.29 -24.98
CA LYS A 387 31.09 -3.07 -24.29
C LYS A 387 30.54 -3.78 -23.06
N ALA A 388 29.77 -3.07 -22.22
CA ALA A 388 29.10 -3.63 -21.06
C ALA A 388 28.23 -4.85 -21.45
N LEU A 389 27.43 -4.73 -22.52
CA LEU A 389 26.64 -5.85 -23.04
C LEU A 389 27.48 -7.04 -23.52
N LYS A 390 28.68 -6.82 -24.07
CA LYS A 390 29.55 -7.92 -24.51
C LYS A 390 30.12 -8.67 -23.31
N GLU A 391 30.50 -7.93 -22.27
CA GLU A 391 31.08 -8.48 -21.03
C GLU A 391 30.04 -9.06 -20.07
N GLY A 392 28.74 -8.99 -20.41
CA GLY A 392 27.68 -9.52 -19.56
C GLY A 392 27.27 -8.62 -18.41
N ARG A 393 27.74 -7.38 -18.39
CA ARG A 393 27.29 -6.36 -17.43
C ARG A 393 25.86 -5.94 -17.75
N VAL A 394 25.10 -5.67 -16.68
CA VAL A 394 23.72 -5.20 -16.79
C VAL A 394 23.73 -3.78 -17.36
N VAL A 395 23.00 -3.58 -18.46
CA VAL A 395 22.70 -2.26 -19.03
C VAL A 395 21.22 -1.99 -18.78
N THR A 396 20.90 -0.84 -18.18
CA THR A 396 19.53 -0.48 -17.77
C THR A 396 18.73 0.12 -18.91
N SER A 397 17.40 0.12 -18.79
CA SER A 397 16.52 0.77 -19.76
C SER A 397 16.71 2.29 -19.78
N ASP A 398 17.06 2.91 -18.66
CA ASP A 398 17.31 4.34 -18.55
C ASP A 398 18.60 4.76 -19.26
N GLU A 399 19.65 3.95 -19.16
CA GLU A 399 20.89 4.16 -19.92
C GLU A 399 20.64 4.14 -21.44
N VAL A 400 19.83 3.18 -21.90
CA VAL A 400 19.45 3.09 -23.31
C VAL A 400 18.57 4.27 -23.73
N LYS A 401 17.63 4.68 -22.87
CA LYS A 401 16.77 5.86 -23.11
C LYS A 401 17.59 7.14 -23.21
N LYS A 402 18.56 7.32 -22.32
CA LYS A 402 19.52 8.45 -22.36
C LYS A 402 20.30 8.46 -23.67
N ALA A 403 20.86 7.31 -24.06
CA ALA A 403 21.58 7.21 -25.33
C ALA A 403 20.69 7.56 -26.54
N LYS A 404 19.44 7.08 -26.57
CA LYS A 404 18.48 7.41 -27.62
C LYS A 404 18.13 8.90 -27.64
N SER A 405 17.85 9.50 -26.48
CA SER A 405 17.53 10.94 -26.37
C SER A 405 18.67 11.79 -26.91
N THR A 406 19.90 11.56 -26.42
CA THR A 406 21.09 12.29 -26.90
C THR A 406 21.33 12.08 -28.39
N ALA A 407 21.08 10.88 -28.91
CA ALA A 407 21.20 10.61 -30.33
C ALA A 407 20.16 11.37 -31.16
N THR A 408 18.90 11.43 -30.71
CA THR A 408 17.85 12.21 -31.38
C THR A 408 18.23 13.68 -31.48
N ASP A 409 18.69 14.27 -30.37
CA ASP A 409 19.15 15.66 -30.34
C ASP A 409 20.31 15.87 -31.32
N LEU A 410 21.30 14.97 -31.29
CA LEU A 410 22.44 15.00 -32.20
C LEU A 410 22.03 14.83 -33.67
N PHE A 411 21.04 13.99 -33.98
CA PHE A 411 20.51 13.82 -35.33
C PHE A 411 19.81 15.07 -35.82
N ASN A 412 19.09 15.79 -34.96
CA ASN A 412 18.49 17.07 -35.28
C ASN A 412 19.57 18.12 -35.59
N VAL A 413 20.63 18.20 -34.77
CA VAL A 413 21.77 19.09 -35.03
C VAL A 413 22.44 18.77 -36.36
N MET A 414 22.71 17.49 -36.65
CA MET A 414 23.31 17.06 -37.92
C MET A 414 22.41 17.35 -39.13
N THR A 415 21.10 17.14 -39.00
CA THR A 415 20.13 17.42 -40.06
C THR A 415 20.09 18.91 -40.36
N HIS A 416 20.01 19.73 -39.32
CA HIS A 416 20.06 21.19 -39.43
C HIS A 416 21.35 21.66 -40.10
N LEU A 417 22.51 21.13 -39.69
CA LEU A 417 23.81 21.46 -40.28
C LEU A 417 23.85 21.23 -41.80
N VAL A 418 23.26 20.12 -42.27
CA VAL A 418 23.18 19.80 -43.70
C VAL A 418 22.19 20.72 -44.42
N GLU A 419 21.02 20.98 -43.82
CA GLU A 419 19.99 21.79 -44.46
C GLU A 419 20.38 23.28 -44.57
N MET A 420 21.14 23.82 -43.60
CA MET A 420 21.75 25.16 -43.68
C MET A 420 22.64 25.33 -44.90
N ARG A 421 23.25 24.24 -45.39
CA ARG A 421 24.20 24.27 -46.52
C ARG A 421 23.55 23.99 -47.85
N LYS A 422 22.23 23.84 -47.88
CA LYS A 422 21.51 23.36 -49.05
C LYS A 422 20.95 24.51 -49.87
N ILE A 423 21.39 24.59 -51.12
CA ILE A 423 20.85 25.50 -52.12
C ILE A 423 19.80 24.74 -52.94
N LYS A 424 18.63 25.35 -53.12
CA LYS A 424 17.48 24.79 -53.84
C LYS A 424 16.98 25.77 -54.91
N PRO A 425 16.15 25.34 -55.86
CA PRO A 425 15.58 26.25 -56.86
C PRO A 425 14.82 27.38 -56.16
N GLY A 426 15.18 28.62 -56.48
CA GLY A 426 14.57 29.81 -55.88
C GLY A 426 15.11 30.23 -54.50
N LYS A 427 16.06 29.49 -53.91
CA LYS A 427 16.70 29.86 -52.63
C LYS A 427 18.22 29.68 -52.68
N GLY A 428 18.96 30.78 -52.71
CA GLY A 428 20.41 30.81 -52.49
C GLY A 428 20.76 30.59 -51.02
N LEU A 429 22.05 30.38 -50.74
CA LEU A 429 22.55 30.31 -49.37
C LEU A 429 22.87 31.73 -48.91
N ARG A 430 22.19 32.21 -47.87
CA ARG A 430 22.46 33.50 -47.26
C ARG A 430 23.60 33.41 -46.26
N PHE A 431 24.44 34.44 -46.23
CA PHE A 431 25.53 34.55 -45.28
C PHE A 431 25.71 35.99 -44.83
N LEU A 432 26.10 36.18 -43.58
CA LEU A 432 26.39 37.47 -42.98
C LEU A 432 27.90 37.67 -42.89
N TYR A 433 28.36 38.86 -43.26
CA TYR A 433 29.73 39.33 -43.07
C TYR A 433 29.75 40.86 -42.97
N ASP A 434 30.46 41.43 -41.99
CA ASP A 434 30.64 42.89 -41.84
C ASP A 434 29.32 43.70 -41.91
N ASP A 435 28.29 43.24 -41.18
CA ASP A 435 26.92 43.78 -41.15
C ASP A 435 26.17 43.80 -42.51
N LYS A 436 26.71 43.11 -43.52
CA LYS A 436 26.10 42.90 -44.83
C LYS A 436 25.57 41.48 -44.96
N GLU A 437 24.45 41.38 -45.66
CA GLU A 437 23.85 40.11 -46.04
C GLU A 437 24.24 39.81 -47.48
N GLY A 438 24.98 38.73 -47.68
CA GLY A 438 25.36 38.20 -48.98
C GLY A 438 24.55 36.95 -49.35
N GLU A 439 24.54 36.61 -50.64
CA GLU A 439 23.88 35.41 -51.13
C GLU A 439 24.77 34.63 -52.10
N LEU A 440 24.92 33.34 -51.83
CA LEU A 440 25.70 32.39 -52.61
C LEU A 440 24.76 31.50 -53.43
N TRP A 441 24.99 31.45 -54.73
CA TRP A 441 24.33 30.55 -55.66
C TRP A 441 25.33 29.60 -56.30
N ILE A 442 25.04 28.31 -56.24
CA ILE A 442 25.81 27.29 -56.95
C ILE A 442 24.88 26.60 -57.95
N ILE A 443 25.11 26.82 -59.24
CA ILE A 443 24.29 26.28 -60.32
C ILE A 443 25.18 25.49 -61.28
N GLY A 444 25.10 24.16 -61.19
CA GLY A 444 25.99 23.27 -61.92
C GLY A 444 27.45 23.46 -61.48
N ARG A 445 28.30 23.98 -62.37
CA ARG A 445 29.69 24.34 -62.07
C ARG A 445 29.93 25.84 -61.96
N THR A 446 28.87 26.66 -62.02
CA THR A 446 28.98 28.11 -61.94
C THR A 446 28.52 28.58 -60.56
N VAL A 447 29.32 29.43 -59.95
CA VAL A 447 29.04 30.04 -58.66
C VAL A 447 28.82 31.53 -58.86
N PHE A 448 27.75 32.06 -58.30
CA PHE A 448 27.50 33.49 -58.22
C PHE A 448 27.47 33.91 -56.77
N ILE A 449 28.12 35.04 -56.47
CA ILE A 449 28.21 35.62 -55.12
C ILE A 449 27.67 37.02 -55.21
N ILE A 450 26.54 37.26 -54.54
CA ILE A 450 26.01 38.60 -54.28
C ILE A 450 26.63 39.05 -52.97
N LYS A 451 27.43 40.12 -53.00
CA LYS A 451 28.07 40.67 -51.79
C LYS A 451 27.09 41.39 -50.88
N ASP A 452 26.14 42.12 -51.45
CA ASP A 452 25.12 42.83 -50.69
C ASP A 452 23.74 42.63 -51.35
N VAL A 453 22.87 41.87 -50.68
CA VAL A 453 21.51 41.57 -51.14
C VAL A 453 20.64 42.84 -51.19
N LYS A 454 20.99 43.92 -50.48
CA LYS A 454 20.29 45.21 -50.57
C LYS A 454 20.63 45.99 -51.85
N HIS A 455 21.79 45.72 -52.44
CA HIS A 455 22.28 46.37 -53.66
C HIS A 455 22.86 45.36 -54.66
N PRO A 456 22.07 44.37 -55.11
CA PRO A 456 22.55 43.24 -55.91
C PRO A 456 23.09 43.66 -57.29
N GLU A 457 22.76 44.85 -57.77
CA GLU A 457 23.25 45.43 -59.02
C GLU A 457 24.69 45.94 -58.97
N LYS A 458 25.24 46.19 -57.76
CA LYS A 458 26.54 46.85 -57.60
C LYS A 458 27.72 45.87 -57.56
N GLU A 459 27.54 44.69 -56.95
CA GLU A 459 28.66 43.80 -56.62
C GLU A 459 28.29 42.30 -56.74
N VAL A 460 28.14 41.82 -57.99
CA VAL A 460 28.03 40.37 -58.29
C VAL A 460 29.35 39.83 -58.80
N LEU A 461 29.80 38.74 -58.18
CA LEU A 461 30.96 37.98 -58.64
C LEU A 461 30.53 36.64 -59.21
N ARG A 462 31.32 36.15 -60.16
CA ARG A 462 31.17 34.83 -60.76
C ARG A 462 32.48 34.05 -60.64
N ALA A 463 32.36 32.80 -60.23
CA ALA A 463 33.46 31.85 -60.16
C ALA A 463 33.03 30.49 -60.71
N LYS A 464 33.98 29.59 -60.88
CA LYS A 464 33.74 28.18 -61.23
C LYS A 464 33.92 27.31 -59.99
N LEU A 465 33.02 26.34 -59.81
CA LEU A 465 33.11 25.32 -58.77
C LEU A 465 33.96 24.15 -59.27
N GLU A 466 35.06 23.87 -58.58
CA GLU A 466 35.92 22.74 -58.87
C GLU A 466 35.41 21.43 -58.25
N LYS A 467 35.91 20.29 -58.74
CA LYS A 467 35.42 18.95 -58.32
C LYS A 467 35.55 18.70 -56.82
N ASP A 468 36.52 19.30 -56.16
CA ASP A 468 36.75 19.19 -54.72
C ASP A 468 35.95 20.22 -53.90
N GLY A 469 35.25 21.14 -54.55
CA GLY A 469 34.44 22.18 -53.94
C GLY A 469 35.15 23.52 -53.76
N SER A 470 36.39 23.70 -54.25
CA SER A 470 37.03 25.02 -54.24
C SER A 470 36.46 25.94 -55.31
N LEU A 471 36.64 27.24 -55.11
CA LEU A 471 36.28 28.29 -56.07
C LEU A 471 37.51 28.67 -56.92
N SER A 472 37.30 28.85 -58.22
CA SER A 472 38.29 29.51 -59.08
C SER A 472 38.43 30.99 -58.73
N GLU A 473 39.38 31.68 -59.34
CA GLU A 473 39.43 33.14 -59.32
C GLU A 473 38.09 33.74 -59.78
N ALA A 474 37.66 34.78 -59.09
CA ALA A 474 36.36 35.39 -59.28
C ALA A 474 36.43 36.59 -60.23
N SER A 475 35.54 36.63 -61.22
CA SER A 475 35.39 37.76 -62.14
C SER A 475 34.10 38.54 -61.84
N LYS A 476 34.01 39.78 -62.31
CA LYS A 476 32.75 40.55 -62.27
C LYS A 476 31.67 39.85 -63.10
N SER A 477 30.43 39.92 -62.65
CA SER A 477 29.23 39.46 -63.36
C SER A 477 28.04 40.38 -63.02
N THR A 478 26.84 40.05 -63.47
CA THR A 478 25.63 40.87 -63.28
C THR A 478 24.47 40.06 -62.74
N ILE A 479 23.53 40.72 -62.08
CA ILE A 479 22.30 40.08 -61.58
C ILE A 479 21.46 39.47 -62.71
N LEU A 480 21.47 40.08 -63.90
CA LEU A 480 20.79 39.58 -65.10
C LEU A 480 21.34 38.23 -65.58
N GLU A 481 22.65 38.02 -65.48
CA GLU A 481 23.28 36.73 -65.80
C GLU A 481 22.83 35.64 -64.82
N LEU A 482 22.88 35.92 -63.52
CA LEU A 482 22.39 35.00 -62.49
C LEU A 482 20.91 34.67 -62.70
N ASP A 483 20.07 35.67 -62.98
CA ASP A 483 18.63 35.50 -63.20
C ASP A 483 18.30 34.53 -64.33
N LYS A 484 19.02 34.62 -65.45
CA LYS A 484 18.86 33.72 -66.61
C LYS A 484 19.14 32.28 -66.23
N VAL A 485 20.17 32.03 -65.43
CA VAL A 485 20.62 30.68 -65.07
C VAL A 485 19.77 30.11 -63.93
N ARG A 486 19.45 30.90 -62.90
CA ARG A 486 18.68 30.42 -61.73
C ARG A 486 17.23 30.07 -62.06
N LYS A 487 16.59 30.77 -63.01
CA LYS A 487 15.21 30.45 -63.46
C LYS A 487 15.10 29.06 -64.09
N ARG A 488 16.16 28.61 -64.78
CA ARG A 488 16.21 27.32 -65.50
C ARG A 488 16.69 26.17 -64.62
N TRP A 489 17.30 26.46 -63.47
CA TRP A 489 17.85 25.45 -62.59
C TRP A 489 16.77 24.79 -61.73
N LYS A 490 16.74 23.46 -61.75
CA LYS A 490 15.82 22.63 -60.93
C LYS A 490 16.56 21.68 -59.99
N GLY A 491 17.89 21.80 -59.89
CA GLY A 491 18.71 20.93 -59.07
C GLY A 491 18.73 21.31 -57.60
N THR A 492 19.41 20.50 -56.80
CA THR A 492 19.79 20.82 -55.41
C THR A 492 21.29 20.63 -55.30
N THR A 493 21.95 21.49 -54.54
CA THR A 493 23.39 21.34 -54.26
C THR A 493 23.71 21.73 -52.84
N TYR A 494 24.83 21.22 -52.34
CA TYR A 494 25.28 21.44 -50.98
C TYR A 494 26.59 22.21 -50.99
N VAL A 495 26.65 23.28 -50.20
CA VAL A 495 27.84 24.12 -50.06
C VAL A 495 28.87 23.39 -49.20
N ARG A 496 29.99 23.04 -49.84
CA ARG A 496 31.07 22.28 -49.23
C ARG A 496 31.93 23.18 -48.35
N GLU A 497 32.67 22.57 -47.43
CA GLU A 497 33.54 23.31 -46.51
C GLU A 497 34.64 24.11 -47.23
N LYS A 498 35.17 23.59 -48.35
CA LYS A 498 36.13 24.33 -49.17
C LYS A 498 35.50 25.59 -49.79
N THR A 499 34.26 25.49 -50.26
CA THR A 499 33.54 26.62 -50.84
C THR A 499 33.37 27.76 -49.85
N LEU A 500 33.02 27.44 -48.59
CA LEU A 500 32.89 28.45 -47.54
C LEU A 500 34.24 29.12 -47.22
N ARG A 501 35.31 28.35 -47.11
CA ARG A 501 36.66 28.90 -46.85
C ARG A 501 37.17 29.78 -47.99
N ASP A 502 36.91 29.41 -49.24
CA ASP A 502 37.29 30.23 -50.38
C ASP A 502 36.42 31.50 -50.46
N LEU A 503 35.14 31.41 -50.07
CA LEU A 503 34.25 32.56 -49.95
C LEU A 503 34.75 33.54 -48.87
N GLU A 504 35.13 33.05 -47.68
CA GLU A 504 35.74 33.87 -46.62
C GLU A 504 37.02 34.55 -47.11
N ARG A 505 37.91 33.80 -47.79
CA ARG A 505 39.13 34.36 -48.37
C ARG A 505 38.84 35.45 -49.41
N LEU A 506 37.83 35.24 -50.25
CA LEU A 506 37.42 36.19 -51.28
C LEU A 506 36.84 37.47 -50.68
N LEU A 507 36.13 37.36 -49.56
CA LEU A 507 35.54 38.49 -48.84
C LEU A 507 36.52 39.14 -47.86
N GLY A 508 37.61 38.45 -47.51
CA GLY A 508 38.61 38.90 -46.55
C GLY A 508 38.12 38.90 -45.10
N LYS A 509 37.01 38.21 -44.81
CA LYS A 509 36.31 38.22 -43.51
C LYS A 509 35.68 36.85 -43.24
N GLU A 510 35.49 36.53 -41.96
CA GLU A 510 34.69 35.37 -41.55
C GLU A 510 33.22 35.58 -41.93
N ILE A 511 32.56 34.49 -42.30
CA ILE A 511 31.14 34.51 -42.66
C ILE A 511 30.32 33.65 -41.71
N ARG A 512 29.08 34.07 -41.46
CA ARG A 512 28.11 33.27 -40.72
C ARG A 512 26.95 32.89 -41.64
N ILE A 513 26.68 31.59 -41.78
CA ILE A 513 25.53 31.12 -42.58
C ILE A 513 24.24 31.45 -41.83
N GLU A 514 23.28 32.04 -42.55
CA GLU A 514 21.94 32.36 -42.05
C GLU A 514 20.91 31.42 -42.68
N LEU A 515 19.83 31.12 -41.94
CA LEU A 515 18.80 30.15 -42.34
C LEU A 515 17.63 30.76 -43.10
#